data_AF-A0A7S0CCQ0-F1
#
_entry.id   AF-A0A7S0CCQ0-F1
#
_cell.length_a   1.000
_cell.length_b   1.000
_cell.length_c   1.000
_cell.angle_alpha   90.00
_cell.angle_beta   90.00
_cell.angle_gamma   90.00
#
_symmetry.space_group_name_H-M   'P 1'
#
loop_
_entity.id
_entity.type
_entity.pdbx_description
1 polymer ?
#
loop_
_entity_poly.entity_id
_entity_poly.type
_entity_poly.pdbx_seq_one_letter_code
_entity_poly.pdbx_strand_id
1 'polypeptide(L)'
;FFLVYSCILSRLCRICDTAKSLGVTPRMHNCIKNCDCTSKRMECIAILRMISSCPRFRKFVSDWIISDDDSSMRAILQHFDPDDPKDKGLLPDHILEPQFKADPSHRIKVVAKYFYLLKNQAAAKSKMNAVTARRLKRSWGYMIRQNIDSPLDEFVTAAKAVLEHTFNNHKLCGDWCQGKRAIKEGKVYDNPRGYLSKETEDGLKLYGQIDGITTKYGSEHYLDQSRHPFDTQSNEAIHQSQSTLTPKNKVFHSSRAFHYRNAITICTHNDGFNHFWFKVFSELCIPVSRLFVRFADKVSDKRERWKRLQPDQKLALLTRQMLQQRKMLKSIQRKQRGKRLTKPTKRQRRILLVNCRVFFQLLPHHSCNPSIHIYNNTLYI
;
A
#
# COMPACT_ATOMS: atom_id res chain seq x y z
N PHE A 1 8.48 -13.28 -11.57
CA PHE A 1 8.94 -13.43 -10.17
C PHE A 1 8.73 -14.88 -9.76
N PHE A 2 9.80 -15.61 -9.48
CA PHE A 2 9.76 -16.96 -8.94
C PHE A 2 10.10 -16.86 -7.45
N LEU A 3 9.30 -17.47 -6.57
CA LEU A 3 9.58 -17.42 -5.13
C LEU A 3 10.66 -18.44 -4.81
N VAL A 4 11.84 -17.96 -4.45
CA VAL A 4 13.04 -18.81 -4.24
C VAL A 4 13.10 -19.36 -2.82
N TYR A 5 12.64 -18.60 -1.83
CA TYR A 5 12.77 -18.99 -0.43
C TYR A 5 11.64 -18.40 0.44
N SER A 6 11.20 -19.17 1.45
CA SER A 6 10.21 -18.70 2.43
C SER A 6 10.61 -19.14 3.84
N CYS A 7 10.39 -18.27 4.82
CA CYS A 7 10.60 -18.58 6.23
C CYS A 7 9.25 -18.52 6.97
N ILE A 8 8.87 -19.63 7.61
CA ILE A 8 7.65 -19.71 8.42
C ILE A 8 8.04 -19.60 9.87
N LEU A 9 7.46 -18.62 10.57
CA LEU A 9 7.56 -18.52 12.02
C LEU A 9 6.23 -18.84 12.70
N SER A 10 6.31 -19.54 13.82
CA SER A 10 5.18 -19.95 14.65
C SER A 10 5.54 -19.76 16.12
N ARG A 11 4.72 -18.99 16.84
CA ARG A 11 4.89 -18.75 18.28
C ARG A 11 4.23 -19.81 19.16
N LEU A 12 3.27 -20.52 18.59
CA LEU A 12 2.39 -21.42 19.32
C LEU A 12 2.46 -22.81 18.71
N CYS A 13 2.40 -23.82 19.56
CA CYS A 13 2.22 -25.20 19.15
C CYS A 13 1.13 -25.79 20.03
N ARG A 14 0.04 -26.29 19.41
CA ARG A 14 -1.12 -26.79 20.15
C ARG A 14 -0.74 -27.88 21.14
N ILE A 15 0.15 -28.79 20.77
CA ILE A 15 0.58 -29.89 21.63
C ILE A 15 1.34 -29.35 22.85
N CYS A 16 2.24 -28.38 22.66
CA CYS A 16 2.96 -27.72 23.75
C CYS A 16 2.03 -26.90 24.65
N ASP A 17 1.14 -26.11 24.04
CA ASP A 17 0.23 -25.22 24.78
C ASP A 17 -0.77 -26.04 25.62
N THR A 18 -1.30 -27.14 25.08
CA THR A 18 -2.17 -28.05 25.82
C THR A 18 -1.42 -28.72 26.99
N ALA A 19 -0.20 -29.20 26.76
CA ALA A 19 0.60 -29.81 27.83
C ALA A 19 0.89 -28.80 28.96
N LYS A 20 1.25 -27.57 28.59
CA LYS A 20 1.44 -26.45 29.54
C LYS A 20 0.18 -26.16 30.34
N SER A 21 -1.00 -26.15 29.70
CA SER A 21 -2.27 -25.90 30.39
C SER A 21 -2.66 -26.99 31.38
N LEU A 22 -2.19 -28.22 31.15
CA LEU A 22 -2.43 -29.38 32.01
C LEU A 22 -1.32 -29.61 33.04
N GLY A 23 -0.25 -28.80 33.05
CA GLY A 23 0.90 -28.98 33.94
C GLY A 23 1.72 -30.25 33.65
N VAL A 24 1.58 -30.82 32.46
CA VAL A 24 2.29 -32.05 32.06
C VAL A 24 3.36 -31.76 31.02
N THR A 25 4.36 -32.65 30.93
CA THR A 25 5.34 -32.60 29.85
C THR A 25 4.67 -32.89 28.50
N PRO A 26 4.95 -32.12 27.44
CA PRO A 26 4.39 -32.40 26.13
C PRO A 26 4.86 -33.75 25.62
N ARG A 27 3.92 -34.54 25.07
CA ARG A 27 4.27 -35.78 24.36
C ARG A 27 5.29 -35.50 23.25
N MET A 28 6.13 -36.47 22.93
CA MET A 28 7.08 -36.37 21.82
C MET A 28 6.34 -36.02 20.52
N HIS A 29 6.74 -34.93 19.88
CA HIS A 29 6.15 -34.48 18.62
C HIS A 29 7.10 -33.55 17.86
N ASN A 30 6.86 -33.39 16.56
CA ASN A 30 7.52 -32.37 15.74
C ASN A 30 6.95 -30.99 16.07
N CYS A 31 7.53 -30.35 17.09
CA CYS A 31 7.12 -29.03 17.54
C CYS A 31 7.28 -28.01 16.42
N ILE A 32 6.22 -27.24 16.17
CA ILE A 32 6.25 -26.17 15.16
C ILE A 32 6.67 -24.81 15.75
N LYS A 33 6.70 -24.68 17.07
CA LYS A 33 7.06 -23.43 17.74
C LYS A 33 8.53 -23.14 17.49
N ASN A 34 8.83 -22.01 16.84
CA ASN A 34 10.19 -21.64 16.44
C ASN A 34 10.50 -20.13 16.58
N CYS A 35 9.59 -19.34 17.15
CA CYS A 35 9.87 -17.97 17.61
C CYS A 35 9.24 -17.71 18.98
N ASP A 36 10.00 -17.09 19.88
CA ASP A 36 9.49 -16.55 21.15
C ASP A 36 9.24 -15.02 21.07
N CYS A 37 9.42 -14.44 19.89
CA CYS A 37 9.22 -13.03 19.63
C CYS A 37 7.74 -12.62 19.61
N THR A 38 7.47 -11.32 19.74
CA THR A 38 6.13 -10.76 19.54
C THR A 38 5.70 -10.91 18.09
N SER A 39 4.39 -11.01 17.83
CA SER A 39 3.85 -11.16 16.47
C SER A 39 4.33 -10.06 15.51
N LYS A 40 4.50 -8.83 16.01
CA LYS A 40 5.04 -7.70 15.24
C LYS A 40 6.50 -7.91 14.82
N ARG A 41 7.31 -8.53 15.67
CA ARG A 41 8.75 -8.75 15.43
C ARG A 41 9.03 -10.01 14.59
N MET A 42 8.03 -10.88 14.41
CA MET A 42 8.17 -12.11 13.61
C MET A 42 8.60 -11.81 12.17
N GLU A 43 8.06 -10.77 11.54
CA GLU A 43 8.41 -10.42 10.16
C GLU A 43 9.90 -10.08 10.02
N CYS A 44 10.41 -9.18 10.86
CA CYS A 44 11.83 -8.80 10.86
C CYS A 44 12.75 -10.00 11.15
N ILE A 45 12.38 -10.86 12.11
CA ILE A 45 13.16 -12.06 12.45
C ILE A 45 13.13 -13.09 11.33
N ALA A 46 12.01 -13.22 10.62
CA ALA A 46 11.91 -14.12 9.48
C ALA A 46 12.90 -13.68 8.38
N ILE A 47 12.93 -12.39 8.07
CA ILE A 47 13.84 -11.82 7.07
C ILE A 47 15.30 -11.95 7.52
N LEU A 48 15.60 -11.65 8.79
CA LEU A 48 16.94 -11.85 9.36
C LEU A 48 17.41 -13.31 9.19
N ARG A 49 16.54 -14.28 9.50
CA ARG A 49 16.84 -15.71 9.30
C ARG A 49 17.06 -16.03 7.83
N MET A 50 16.29 -15.42 6.93
CA MET A 50 16.47 -15.61 5.49
C MET A 50 17.84 -15.09 5.05
N ILE A 51 18.13 -13.82 5.29
CA ILE A 51 19.37 -13.16 4.88
C ILE A 51 20.59 -13.86 5.49
N SER A 52 20.50 -14.29 6.75
CA SER A 52 21.61 -14.98 7.40
C SER A 52 21.85 -16.40 6.90
N SER A 53 20.79 -17.09 6.46
CA SER A 53 20.89 -18.49 6.03
C SER A 53 21.21 -18.62 4.53
N CYS A 54 20.74 -17.69 3.70
CA CYS A 54 20.85 -17.79 2.25
C CYS A 54 22.28 -17.92 1.72
N PRO A 55 23.31 -17.19 2.23
CA PRO A 55 24.67 -17.32 1.73
C PRO A 55 25.21 -18.76 1.90
N ARG A 56 24.96 -19.36 3.07
CA ARG A 56 25.43 -20.71 3.39
C ARG A 56 24.65 -21.79 2.64
N PHE A 57 23.33 -21.74 2.69
CA PHE A 57 22.46 -22.83 2.24
C PHE A 57 21.96 -22.70 0.80
N ARG A 58 21.93 -21.48 0.25
CA ARG A 58 21.33 -21.18 -1.06
C ARG A 58 22.27 -20.45 -2.02
N LYS A 59 23.48 -20.09 -1.58
CA LYS A 59 24.54 -19.48 -2.40
C LYS A 59 24.13 -18.14 -3.04
N PHE A 60 23.27 -17.36 -2.38
CA PHE A 60 22.95 -16.00 -2.78
C PHE A 60 22.97 -15.04 -1.59
N VAL A 61 23.25 -13.76 -1.88
CA VAL A 61 23.24 -12.65 -0.92
C VAL A 61 22.16 -11.66 -1.34
N SER A 62 21.54 -10.99 -0.37
CA SER A 62 20.53 -9.97 -0.62
C SER A 62 21.19 -8.59 -0.67
N ASP A 63 21.12 -7.93 -1.83
CA ASP A 63 21.61 -6.56 -1.99
C ASP A 63 20.52 -5.55 -1.58
N TRP A 64 19.34 -5.63 -2.19
CA TRP A 64 18.22 -4.72 -1.90
C TRP A 64 17.07 -5.42 -1.18
N ILE A 65 16.48 -4.73 -0.21
CA ILE A 65 15.18 -5.06 0.36
C ILE A 65 14.21 -3.96 -0.04
N ILE A 66 13.18 -4.35 -0.80
CA ILE A 66 12.07 -3.45 -1.12
C ILE A 66 10.96 -3.70 -0.11
N SER A 67 10.72 -2.70 0.73
CA SER A 67 9.67 -2.75 1.75
C SER A 67 8.94 -1.42 1.87
N ASP A 68 7.89 -1.41 2.68
CA ASP A 68 7.31 -0.18 3.21
C ASP A 68 8.33 0.55 4.12
N ASP A 69 7.99 1.76 4.59
CA ASP A 69 8.79 2.52 5.57
C ASP A 69 8.74 1.87 6.99
N ASP A 70 9.12 0.59 7.11
CA ASP A 70 9.16 -0.13 8.38
C ASP A 70 10.49 0.06 9.10
N SER A 71 10.49 1.00 10.05
CA SER A 71 11.64 1.29 10.92
C SER A 71 12.12 0.08 11.74
N SER A 72 11.25 -0.88 12.05
CA SER A 72 11.62 -2.02 12.91
C SER A 72 12.43 -3.07 12.16
N MET A 73 12.19 -3.22 10.86
CA MET A 73 12.96 -4.09 9.99
C MET A 73 14.37 -3.53 9.76
N ARG A 74 14.47 -2.21 9.50
CA ARG A 74 15.75 -1.51 9.32
C ARG A 74 16.64 -1.61 10.56
N ALA A 75 16.07 -1.37 11.74
CA ALA A 75 16.83 -1.43 12.99
C ALA A 75 17.33 -2.84 13.35
N ILE A 76 16.75 -3.91 12.79
CA ILE A 76 17.19 -5.30 13.06
C ILE A 76 18.20 -5.78 12.02
N LEU A 77 18.08 -5.32 10.77
CA LEU A 77 18.90 -5.75 9.64
C LEU A 77 20.11 -4.83 9.42
N GLN A 78 20.78 -4.51 10.51
CA GLN A 78 22.07 -3.82 10.55
C GLN A 78 23.02 -4.60 11.47
N HIS A 79 24.31 -4.39 11.30
CA HIS A 79 25.34 -4.88 12.22
C HIS A 79 25.15 -4.27 13.60
N PHE A 80 25.56 -5.00 14.62
CA PHE A 80 25.48 -4.51 15.98
C PHE A 80 26.63 -3.53 16.24
N ASP A 81 26.29 -2.31 16.62
CA ASP A 81 27.17 -1.25 17.06
C ASP A 81 27.21 -1.22 18.60
N PRO A 82 28.35 -1.60 19.22
CA PRO A 82 28.48 -1.59 20.67
C PRO A 82 28.45 -0.18 21.28
N ASP A 83 28.69 0.87 20.49
CA ASP A 83 28.74 2.25 20.97
C ASP A 83 27.34 2.90 21.03
N ASP A 84 26.32 2.33 20.36
CA ASP A 84 24.93 2.79 20.46
C ASP A 84 24.12 1.93 21.46
N PRO A 85 23.78 2.46 22.66
CA PRO A 85 23.01 1.73 23.67
C PRO A 85 21.56 1.44 23.26
N LYS A 86 21.08 2.00 22.14
CA LYS A 86 19.74 1.74 21.59
C LYS A 86 19.75 0.81 20.38
N ASP A 87 20.92 0.31 19.98
CA ASP A 87 21.03 -0.55 18.82
C ASP A 87 20.26 -1.87 19.01
N LYS A 88 19.64 -2.31 17.92
CA LYS A 88 18.87 -3.53 17.79
C LYS A 88 19.38 -4.39 16.64
N GLY A 89 20.54 -4.05 16.07
CA GLY A 89 21.23 -4.79 15.04
C GLY A 89 21.42 -6.23 15.46
N LEU A 90 21.01 -7.16 14.60
CA LEU A 90 21.16 -8.60 14.80
C LEU A 90 21.80 -9.26 13.58
N LEU A 91 22.24 -8.48 12.59
CA LEU A 91 22.88 -9.02 11.40
C LEU A 91 24.31 -9.46 11.75
N PRO A 92 24.72 -10.69 11.41
CA PRO A 92 26.10 -11.12 11.65
C PRO A 92 27.10 -10.35 10.78
N ASP A 93 28.26 -10.02 11.33
CA ASP A 93 29.29 -9.15 10.70
C ASP A 93 29.78 -9.64 9.34
N HIS A 94 29.76 -10.97 9.11
CA HIS A 94 30.21 -11.58 7.86
C HIS A 94 29.16 -11.48 6.73
N ILE A 95 27.98 -10.93 6.99
CA ILE A 95 26.91 -10.74 6.01
C ILE A 95 26.79 -9.26 5.70
N LEU A 96 26.73 -8.92 4.42
CA LEU A 96 26.57 -7.55 3.97
C LEU A 96 25.21 -6.98 4.40
N GLU A 97 25.22 -5.73 4.83
CA GLU A 97 23.99 -5.01 5.15
C GLU A 97 23.17 -4.74 3.87
N PRO A 98 21.88 -5.11 3.84
CA PRO A 98 21.04 -4.87 2.69
C PRO A 98 20.63 -3.40 2.60
N GLN A 99 20.62 -2.86 1.38
CA GLN A 99 20.09 -1.52 1.13
C GLN A 99 18.56 -1.53 1.12
N PHE A 100 17.96 -0.67 1.93
CA PHE A 100 16.50 -0.52 1.97
C PHE A 100 16.02 0.44 0.88
N LYS A 101 15.23 -0.11 -0.04
CA LYS A 101 14.51 0.62 -1.07
C LYS A 101 13.01 0.64 -0.74
N ALA A 102 12.32 1.65 -1.24
CA ALA A 102 10.91 1.89 -0.93
C ALA A 102 10.06 1.62 -2.16
N ASP A 103 9.02 0.80 -2.00
CA ASP A 103 8.10 0.51 -3.09
C ASP A 103 7.52 1.81 -3.70
N PRO A 104 7.66 2.05 -5.01
CA PRO A 104 7.19 3.27 -5.65
C PRO A 104 5.70 3.51 -5.44
N SER A 105 4.89 2.44 -5.49
CA SER A 105 3.45 2.51 -5.27
C SER A 105 3.11 2.87 -3.82
N HIS A 106 3.85 2.34 -2.85
CA HIS A 106 3.76 2.74 -1.44
C HIS A 106 4.17 4.19 -1.25
N ARG A 107 5.29 4.64 -1.83
CA ARG A 107 5.75 6.04 -1.74
C ARG A 107 4.69 7.01 -2.26
N ILE A 108 4.03 6.70 -3.37
CA ILE A 108 2.90 7.47 -3.89
C ILE A 108 1.73 7.52 -2.87
N LYS A 109 1.41 6.40 -2.20
CA LYS A 109 0.37 6.35 -1.16
C LYS A 109 0.76 7.21 0.06
N VAL A 110 2.02 7.17 0.50
CA VAL A 110 2.55 7.96 1.63
C VAL A 110 2.41 9.46 1.34
N VAL A 111 2.91 9.93 0.19
CA VAL A 111 2.81 11.36 -0.17
C VAL A 111 1.34 11.78 -0.31
N ALA A 112 0.51 10.94 -0.94
CA ALA A 112 -0.91 11.22 -1.07
C ALA A 112 -1.64 11.36 0.27
N LYS A 113 -1.25 10.59 1.31
CA LYS A 113 -1.80 10.72 2.65
C LYS A 113 -1.67 12.16 3.17
N TYR A 114 -0.51 12.79 3.00
CA TYR A 114 -0.30 14.17 3.44
C TYR A 114 -1.15 15.18 2.67
N PHE A 115 -1.33 15.01 1.35
CA PHE A 115 -2.25 15.85 0.58
C PHE A 115 -3.71 15.74 1.07
N TYR A 116 -4.16 14.54 1.44
CA TYR A 116 -5.50 14.34 1.98
C TYR A 116 -5.63 14.80 3.44
N LEU A 117 -4.56 14.76 4.24
CA LEU A 117 -4.53 15.36 5.57
C LEU A 117 -4.75 16.88 5.48
N LEU A 118 -4.08 17.57 4.55
CA LEU A 118 -4.32 19.00 4.30
C LEU A 118 -5.78 19.28 3.92
N LYS A 119 -6.43 18.40 3.16
CA LYS A 119 -7.85 18.52 2.81
C LYS A 119 -8.79 18.28 4.00
N ASN A 120 -8.36 17.51 5.00
CA ASN A 120 -9.17 17.20 6.18
C ASN A 120 -9.00 18.24 7.30
N GLN A 121 -8.01 19.12 7.21
CA GLN A 121 -7.86 20.23 8.15
C GLN A 121 -9.02 21.24 8.02
N ALA A 122 -9.21 22.03 9.09
CA ALA A 122 -10.16 23.13 9.09
C ALA A 122 -9.85 24.15 7.98
N ALA A 123 -10.88 24.73 7.38
CA ALA A 123 -10.74 25.68 6.27
C ALA A 123 -9.96 26.96 6.61
N ALA A 124 -9.72 27.25 7.89
CA ALA A 124 -8.84 28.33 8.33
C ALA A 124 -7.35 27.94 8.27
N LYS A 125 -7.04 26.64 8.40
CA LYS A 125 -5.68 26.10 8.36
C LYS A 125 -5.23 25.76 6.95
N SER A 126 -6.13 25.19 6.13
CA SER A 126 -5.83 24.81 4.75
C SER A 126 -7.07 24.94 3.87
N LYS A 127 -6.91 25.51 2.67
CA LYS A 127 -7.94 25.56 1.61
C LYS A 127 -7.83 24.39 0.63
N MET A 128 -7.04 23.37 0.94
CA MET A 128 -6.87 22.20 0.08
C MET A 128 -8.20 21.53 -0.26
N ASN A 129 -8.39 21.23 -1.55
CA ASN A 129 -9.58 20.58 -2.06
C ASN A 129 -9.31 19.13 -2.47
N ALA A 130 -10.32 18.26 -2.39
CA ALA A 130 -10.22 16.84 -2.72
C ALA A 130 -9.86 16.59 -4.20
N VAL A 131 -10.25 17.50 -5.11
CA VAL A 131 -9.87 17.43 -6.53
C VAL A 131 -8.39 17.75 -6.71
N THR A 132 -7.89 18.79 -6.05
CA THR A 132 -6.48 19.18 -6.06
C THR A 132 -5.61 18.09 -5.45
N ALA A 133 -5.96 17.55 -4.28
CA ALA A 133 -5.25 16.44 -3.65
C ALA A 133 -5.18 15.20 -4.56
N ARG A 134 -6.28 14.88 -5.27
CA ARG A 134 -6.28 13.79 -6.27
C ARG A 134 -5.36 14.09 -7.44
N ARG A 135 -5.38 15.33 -7.96
CA ARG A 135 -4.51 15.76 -9.07
C ARG A 135 -3.04 15.61 -8.66
N LEU A 136 -2.66 16.13 -7.49
CA LEU A 136 -1.30 16.02 -6.95
C LEU A 136 -0.88 14.56 -6.80
N LYS A 137 -1.72 13.70 -6.21
CA LYS A 137 -1.45 12.25 -6.14
C LYS A 137 -1.15 11.65 -7.52
N ARG A 138 -1.95 11.99 -8.52
CA ARG A 138 -1.81 11.44 -9.88
C ARG A 138 -0.55 11.97 -10.57
N SER A 139 -0.31 13.28 -10.51
CA SER A 139 0.89 13.90 -11.08
C SER A 139 2.16 13.39 -10.41
N TRP A 140 2.16 13.24 -9.08
CA TRP A 140 3.28 12.64 -8.33
C TRP A 140 3.51 11.18 -8.73
N GLY A 141 2.44 10.41 -8.90
CA GLY A 141 2.55 9.02 -9.35
C GLY A 141 3.06 8.86 -10.78
N TYR A 142 2.72 9.78 -11.69
CA TYR A 142 3.32 9.81 -13.02
C TYR A 142 4.80 10.21 -12.96
N MET A 143 5.13 11.24 -12.18
CA MET A 143 6.50 11.70 -12.00
C MET A 143 7.40 10.56 -11.48
N ILE A 144 7.00 9.82 -10.45
CA ILE A 144 7.77 8.67 -9.96
C ILE A 144 7.97 7.63 -11.06
N ARG A 145 6.90 7.23 -11.76
CA ARG A 145 6.96 6.13 -12.75
C ARG A 145 7.71 6.48 -14.02
N GLN A 146 7.72 7.74 -14.42
CA GLN A 146 8.38 8.20 -15.65
C GLN A 146 9.87 8.42 -15.46
N ASN A 147 10.33 8.65 -14.23
CA ASN A 147 11.72 9.00 -13.93
C ASN A 147 12.43 7.89 -13.13
N ILE A 148 11.92 6.64 -13.12
CA ILE A 148 12.55 5.51 -12.41
C ILE A 148 13.96 5.25 -12.94
N ASP A 149 14.17 5.42 -14.25
CA ASP A 149 15.46 5.15 -14.90
C ASP A 149 16.27 6.43 -15.14
N SER A 150 15.73 7.60 -14.76
CA SER A 150 16.37 8.89 -14.98
C SER A 150 17.51 9.16 -13.97
N PRO A 151 18.49 10.01 -14.33
CA PRO A 151 19.45 10.56 -13.39
C PRO A 151 18.75 11.26 -12.22
N LEU A 152 19.40 11.22 -11.04
CA LEU A 152 18.79 11.67 -9.80
C LEU A 152 18.51 13.19 -9.79
N ASP A 153 19.38 13.98 -10.42
CA ASP A 153 19.19 15.44 -10.57
C ASP A 153 17.95 15.80 -11.40
N GLU A 154 17.73 15.05 -12.50
CA GLU A 154 16.53 15.20 -13.32
C GLU A 154 15.28 14.79 -12.54
N PHE A 155 15.39 13.74 -11.73
CA PHE A 155 14.29 13.25 -10.90
C PHE A 155 13.89 14.28 -9.83
N VAL A 156 14.85 14.88 -9.14
CA VAL A 156 14.61 15.98 -8.18
C VAL A 156 13.96 17.17 -8.88
N THR A 157 14.42 17.51 -10.08
CA THR A 157 13.85 18.59 -10.90
C THR A 157 12.41 18.28 -11.30
N ALA A 158 12.13 17.03 -11.71
CA ALA A 158 10.79 16.57 -12.05
C ALA A 158 9.84 16.60 -10.84
N ALA A 159 10.34 16.29 -9.63
CA ALA A 159 9.54 16.40 -8.41
C ALA A 159 9.12 17.85 -8.12
N LYS A 160 10.04 18.82 -8.28
CA LYS A 160 9.74 20.27 -8.19
C LYS A 160 8.75 20.71 -9.27
N ALA A 161 8.86 20.16 -10.48
CA ALA A 161 7.96 20.46 -11.59
C ALA A 161 6.49 20.13 -11.29
N VAL A 162 6.21 19.08 -10.50
CA VAL A 162 4.83 18.72 -10.11
C VAL A 162 4.16 19.83 -9.30
N LEU A 163 4.90 20.44 -8.37
CA LEU A 163 4.42 21.56 -7.56
C LEU A 163 4.20 22.78 -8.44
N GLU A 164 5.22 23.23 -9.17
CA GLU A 164 5.17 24.43 -9.99
C GLU A 164 4.08 24.35 -11.08
N HIS A 165 3.94 23.19 -11.73
CA HIS A 165 2.87 22.95 -12.70
C HIS A 165 1.47 23.14 -12.11
N THR A 166 1.28 22.85 -10.83
CA THR A 166 -0.02 23.01 -10.16
C THR A 166 -0.38 24.49 -9.97
N PHE A 167 0.63 25.36 -9.86
CA PHE A 167 0.51 26.81 -9.68
C PHE A 167 0.77 27.61 -10.97
N ASN A 168 0.51 27.00 -12.14
CA ASN A 168 0.66 27.62 -13.47
C ASN A 168 2.10 28.03 -13.83
N ASN A 169 3.12 27.44 -13.18
CA ASN A 169 4.51 27.65 -13.56
C ASN A 169 5.03 26.43 -14.34
N HIS A 170 5.38 26.65 -15.60
CA HIS A 170 5.74 25.60 -16.55
C HIS A 170 7.24 25.51 -16.84
N LYS A 171 8.09 26.32 -16.18
CA LYS A 171 9.54 26.39 -16.46
C LYS A 171 10.23 25.03 -16.30
N LEU A 172 9.91 24.29 -15.25
CA LEU A 172 10.51 22.99 -14.93
C LEU A 172 9.77 21.79 -15.56
N CYS A 173 8.71 22.03 -16.33
CA CYS A 173 7.92 20.95 -16.90
C CYS A 173 8.64 20.22 -18.05
N GLY A 174 8.44 18.91 -18.12
CA GLY A 174 8.83 18.09 -19.27
C GLY A 174 7.79 18.07 -20.40
N ASP A 175 7.98 17.18 -21.38
CA ASP A 175 7.16 17.11 -22.61
C ASP A 175 5.70 16.68 -22.40
N TRP A 176 5.41 16.12 -21.22
CA TRP A 176 4.06 15.78 -20.79
C TRP A 176 3.19 17.01 -20.55
N CYS A 177 3.78 18.20 -20.41
CA CYS A 177 3.04 19.41 -20.10
C CYS A 177 2.43 20.06 -21.34
N GLN A 178 1.10 20.01 -21.42
CA GLN A 178 0.33 20.68 -22.47
C GLN A 178 0.50 22.21 -22.44
N GLY A 179 0.66 22.81 -21.25
CA GLY A 179 0.91 24.26 -21.12
C GLY A 179 2.23 24.68 -21.76
N LYS A 180 3.32 23.94 -21.50
CA LYS A 180 4.63 24.18 -22.13
C LYS A 180 4.56 24.03 -23.66
N ARG A 181 3.85 22.98 -24.13
CA ARG A 181 3.62 22.74 -25.56
C ARG A 181 2.83 23.87 -26.21
N ALA A 182 1.78 24.35 -25.55
CA ALA A 182 0.97 25.45 -26.05
C ALA A 182 1.73 26.77 -26.10
N ILE A 183 2.58 27.06 -25.10
CA ILE A 183 3.49 28.22 -25.15
C ILE A 183 4.43 28.11 -26.37
N LYS A 184 4.98 26.93 -26.63
CA LYS A 184 5.84 26.68 -27.80
C LYS A 184 5.09 26.81 -29.13
N GLU A 185 3.82 26.40 -29.17
CA GLU A 185 2.94 26.48 -30.34
C GLU A 185 2.22 27.84 -30.48
N GLY A 186 2.45 28.80 -29.57
CA GLY A 186 1.76 30.10 -29.57
C GLY A 186 0.25 30.03 -29.29
N LYS A 187 -0.24 28.93 -28.71
CA LYS A 187 -1.66 28.70 -28.40
C LYS A 187 -1.97 29.03 -26.94
N VAL A 188 -3.14 29.59 -26.71
CA VAL A 188 -3.68 29.76 -25.34
C VAL A 188 -4.15 28.39 -24.85
N TYR A 189 -3.52 27.87 -23.80
CA TYR A 189 -3.96 26.66 -23.12
C TYR A 189 -4.67 27.00 -21.83
N ASP A 190 -5.99 26.85 -21.83
CA ASP A 190 -6.77 26.84 -20.61
C ASP A 190 -6.87 25.41 -20.06
N ASN A 191 -6.41 25.21 -18.84
CA ASN A 191 -6.51 23.92 -18.18
C ASN A 191 -7.96 23.72 -17.72
N PRO A 192 -8.68 22.69 -18.22
CA PRO A 192 -10.10 22.49 -17.88
C PRO A 192 -10.40 22.31 -16.39
N ARG A 193 -9.37 22.09 -15.57
CA ARG A 193 -9.47 21.90 -14.11
C ARG A 193 -9.00 23.12 -13.31
N GLY A 194 -8.52 24.17 -13.98
CA GLY A 194 -7.92 25.36 -13.39
C GLY A 194 -6.54 25.12 -12.78
N TYR A 195 -5.82 26.23 -12.58
CA TYR A 195 -4.59 26.28 -11.79
C TYR A 195 -4.85 26.87 -10.41
N LEU A 196 -3.94 26.62 -9.47
CA LEU A 196 -3.89 27.36 -8.22
C LEU A 196 -3.15 28.68 -8.45
N SER A 197 -3.51 29.74 -7.71
CA SER A 197 -2.81 31.03 -7.75
C SER A 197 -2.05 31.26 -6.45
N LYS A 198 -0.86 31.86 -6.56
CA LYS A 198 -0.04 32.34 -5.44
C LYS A 198 -0.42 33.76 -4.99
N GLU A 199 -1.25 34.47 -5.76
CA GLU A 199 -1.60 35.89 -5.53
C GLU A 199 -2.48 36.10 -4.30
N THR A 200 -3.20 35.06 -3.88
CA THR A 200 -4.03 35.10 -2.67
C THR A 200 -3.22 34.62 -1.46
N GLU A 201 -3.42 35.24 -0.30
CA GLU A 201 -2.77 34.84 0.96
C GLU A 201 -3.02 33.35 1.29
N ASP A 202 -4.28 32.91 1.12
CA ASP A 202 -4.69 31.51 1.24
C ASP A 202 -3.92 30.58 0.27
N GLY A 203 -3.64 31.05 -0.95
CA GLY A 203 -2.92 30.33 -2.00
C GLY A 203 -1.42 30.22 -1.72
N LEU A 204 -0.80 31.29 -1.21
CA LEU A 204 0.60 31.30 -0.77
C LEU A 204 0.81 30.35 0.42
N LYS A 205 -0.11 30.37 1.39
CA LYS A 205 -0.11 29.43 2.51
C LYS A 205 -0.23 27.98 2.06
N LEU A 206 -1.12 27.70 1.11
CA LEU A 206 -1.28 26.37 0.54
C LEU A 206 -0.03 25.93 -0.24
N TYR A 207 0.62 26.85 -0.96
CA TYR A 207 1.89 26.58 -1.62
C TYR A 207 2.95 26.12 -0.63
N GLY A 208 3.18 26.87 0.45
CA GLY A 208 4.16 26.48 1.49
C GLY A 208 3.85 25.13 2.15
N GLN A 209 2.56 24.81 2.35
CA GLN A 209 2.14 23.50 2.87
C GLN A 209 2.44 22.33 1.93
N ILE A 210 2.23 22.52 0.62
CA ILE A 210 2.52 21.48 -0.37
C ILE A 210 4.03 21.39 -0.57
N ASP A 211 4.72 22.53 -0.64
CA ASP A 211 6.17 22.62 -0.78
C ASP A 211 6.89 21.86 0.34
N GLY A 212 6.49 22.03 1.60
CA GLY A 212 7.07 21.26 2.71
C GLY A 212 6.93 19.74 2.56
N ILE A 213 5.85 19.27 1.92
CA ILE A 213 5.65 17.83 1.63
C ILE A 213 6.51 17.40 0.44
N THR A 214 6.47 18.15 -0.66
CA THR A 214 7.17 17.80 -1.91
C THR A 214 8.67 17.96 -1.79
N THR A 215 9.17 18.90 -0.99
CA THR A 215 10.60 19.08 -0.72
C THR A 215 11.14 17.95 0.14
N LYS A 216 10.38 17.50 1.16
CA LYS A 216 10.76 16.32 1.95
C LYS A 216 10.85 15.07 1.08
N TYR A 217 9.74 14.70 0.42
CA TYR A 217 9.66 13.44 -0.33
C TYR A 217 10.26 13.50 -1.74
N GLY A 218 10.56 14.69 -2.25
CA GLY A 218 11.30 14.91 -3.49
C GLY A 218 12.78 15.20 -3.26
N SER A 219 13.28 15.05 -2.03
CA SER A 219 14.72 15.06 -1.78
C SER A 219 15.39 13.83 -2.39
N GLU A 220 16.67 14.00 -2.70
CA GLU A 220 17.54 12.99 -3.30
C GLU A 220 17.41 11.62 -2.62
N HIS A 221 17.50 11.61 -1.28
CA HIS A 221 17.41 10.41 -0.46
C HIS A 221 16.10 9.61 -0.66
N TYR A 222 14.95 10.27 -0.72
CA TYR A 222 13.67 9.57 -0.87
C TYR A 222 13.38 9.14 -2.32
N LEU A 223 13.88 9.91 -3.29
CA LEU A 223 13.73 9.56 -4.70
C LEU A 223 14.62 8.39 -5.10
N ASP A 224 15.88 8.34 -4.62
CA ASP A 224 16.77 7.21 -4.88
C ASP A 224 16.28 5.90 -4.28
N GLN A 225 15.58 5.96 -3.14
CA GLN A 225 14.89 4.78 -2.58
C GLN A 225 13.81 4.22 -3.51
N SER A 226 13.20 5.05 -4.36
CA SER A 226 12.13 4.65 -5.28
C SER A 226 12.66 4.34 -6.69
N ARG A 227 13.97 4.45 -6.90
CA ARG A 227 14.66 4.33 -8.20
C ARG A 227 15.01 2.87 -8.49
N HIS A 228 13.99 2.04 -8.70
CA HIS A 228 14.15 0.63 -9.04
C HIS A 228 12.95 0.07 -9.82
N PRO A 229 13.12 -1.01 -10.60
CA PRO A 229 12.04 -1.58 -11.43
C PRO A 229 11.09 -2.52 -10.66
N PHE A 230 11.41 -2.87 -9.42
CA PHE A 230 10.65 -3.85 -8.64
C PHE A 230 9.37 -3.28 -8.00
N ASP A 231 8.36 -4.13 -7.79
CA ASP A 231 7.08 -3.81 -7.16
C ASP A 231 6.68 -4.92 -6.18
N THR A 232 6.18 -4.53 -5.01
CA THR A 232 5.63 -5.42 -3.96
C THR A 232 4.29 -6.07 -4.30
N GLN A 233 3.66 -5.72 -5.43
CA GLN A 233 2.36 -6.24 -5.86
C GLN A 233 2.31 -7.78 -5.92
N SER A 234 3.41 -8.44 -6.31
CA SER A 234 3.51 -9.90 -6.30
C SER A 234 3.36 -10.46 -4.88
N ASN A 235 3.99 -9.81 -3.90
CA ASN A 235 3.93 -10.20 -2.50
C ASN A 235 2.52 -10.02 -1.95
N GLU A 236 1.86 -8.88 -2.24
CA GLU A 236 0.46 -8.65 -1.90
C GLU A 236 -0.47 -9.73 -2.49
N ALA A 237 -0.23 -10.14 -3.75
CA ALA A 237 -1.02 -11.18 -4.41
C ALA A 237 -0.84 -12.57 -3.75
N ILE A 238 0.39 -12.90 -3.32
CA ILE A 238 0.67 -14.13 -2.58
C ILE A 238 0.02 -14.07 -1.20
N HIS A 239 0.07 -12.93 -0.48
CA HIS A 239 -0.64 -12.77 0.80
C HIS A 239 -2.15 -12.96 0.65
N GLN A 240 -2.72 -12.43 -0.42
CA GLN A 240 -4.14 -12.61 -0.71
C GLN A 240 -4.48 -14.09 -0.96
N SER A 241 -3.63 -14.80 -1.71
CA SER A 241 -3.78 -16.23 -1.97
C SER A 241 -3.66 -17.06 -0.68
N GLN A 242 -2.66 -16.74 0.14
CA GLN A 242 -2.46 -17.32 1.46
C GLN A 242 -3.69 -17.12 2.35
N SER A 243 -4.24 -15.90 2.39
CA SER A 243 -5.42 -15.59 3.21
C SER A 243 -6.66 -16.38 2.80
N THR A 244 -6.71 -16.88 1.56
CA THR A 244 -7.81 -17.73 1.07
C THR A 244 -7.67 -19.16 1.62
N LEU A 245 -6.45 -19.69 1.70
CA LEU A 245 -6.19 -21.04 2.23
C LEU A 245 -6.10 -21.07 3.77
N THR A 246 -5.64 -19.97 4.37
CA THR A 246 -5.53 -19.76 5.81
C THR A 246 -6.30 -18.50 6.22
N PRO A 247 -7.64 -18.55 6.23
CA PRO A 247 -8.46 -17.41 6.59
C PRO A 247 -8.22 -16.98 8.05
N LYS A 248 -8.20 -15.66 8.27
CA LYS A 248 -7.83 -15.03 9.55
C LYS A 248 -8.75 -15.40 10.72
N ASN A 249 -10.00 -15.79 10.43
CA ASN A 249 -10.97 -16.21 11.45
C ASN A 249 -10.81 -17.66 11.91
N LYS A 250 -9.83 -18.40 11.36
CA LYS A 250 -9.54 -19.79 11.73
C LYS A 250 -8.09 -19.93 12.20
N VAL A 251 -7.89 -20.77 13.21
CA VAL A 251 -6.56 -20.99 13.83
C VAL A 251 -5.85 -22.17 13.14
N PHE A 252 -4.99 -21.86 12.17
CA PHE A 252 -4.13 -22.87 11.52
C PHE A 252 -2.69 -22.88 12.04
N HIS A 253 -2.20 -21.75 12.55
CA HIS A 253 -0.79 -21.51 12.92
C HIS A 253 -0.32 -22.27 14.16
N SER A 254 -1.20 -23.00 14.87
CA SER A 254 -0.83 -23.85 16.02
C SER A 254 -0.57 -25.31 15.64
N SER A 255 -0.63 -25.65 14.34
CA SER A 255 -0.36 -26.99 13.82
C SER A 255 0.35 -26.96 12.46
N ARG A 256 0.83 -28.12 11.98
CA ARG A 256 1.43 -28.26 10.64
C ARG A 256 0.48 -27.93 9.48
N ALA A 257 -0.82 -27.81 9.74
CA ALA A 257 -1.80 -27.42 8.71
C ALA A 257 -1.46 -26.08 8.05
N PHE A 258 -0.90 -25.13 8.79
CA PHE A 258 -0.43 -23.85 8.23
C PHE A 258 0.75 -24.05 7.27
N HIS A 259 1.74 -24.87 7.64
CA HIS A 259 2.91 -25.15 6.80
C HIS A 259 2.51 -25.78 5.46
N TYR A 260 1.61 -26.76 5.48
CA TYR A 260 1.13 -27.39 4.23
C TYR A 260 0.36 -26.41 3.35
N ARG A 261 -0.50 -25.55 3.93
CA ARG A 261 -1.23 -24.54 3.16
C ARG A 261 -0.31 -23.49 2.56
N ASN A 262 0.68 -23.05 3.34
CA ASN A 262 1.72 -22.14 2.86
C ASN A 262 2.49 -22.75 1.68
N ALA A 263 2.91 -24.01 1.81
CA ALA A 263 3.59 -24.73 0.74
C ALA A 263 2.72 -24.84 -0.52
N ILE A 264 1.42 -25.16 -0.38
CA ILE A 264 0.49 -25.18 -1.52
C ILE A 264 0.41 -23.81 -2.20
N THR A 265 0.29 -22.70 -1.44
CA THR A 265 0.27 -21.35 -2.01
C THR A 265 1.53 -21.07 -2.82
N ILE A 266 2.70 -21.37 -2.26
CA ILE A 266 4.00 -21.12 -2.90
C ILE A 266 4.17 -21.98 -4.15
N CYS A 267 3.94 -23.29 -4.04
CA CYS A 267 4.14 -24.20 -5.16
C CYS A 267 3.14 -23.93 -6.29
N THR A 268 1.88 -23.63 -5.98
CA THR A 268 0.90 -23.26 -7.01
C THR A 268 1.17 -21.91 -7.66
N HIS A 269 1.85 -20.99 -6.96
CA HIS A 269 2.32 -19.72 -7.53
C HIS A 269 3.50 -19.94 -8.48
N ASN A 270 4.46 -20.77 -8.08
CA ASN A 270 5.69 -21.02 -8.84
C ASN A 270 5.47 -21.95 -10.06
N ASP A 271 4.84 -23.10 -9.84
CA ASP A 271 4.69 -24.15 -10.87
C ASP A 271 3.36 -24.04 -11.63
N GLY A 272 2.41 -23.25 -11.10
CA GLY A 272 1.05 -23.21 -11.59
C GLY A 272 0.16 -24.29 -10.98
N PHE A 273 -1.15 -24.02 -10.95
CA PHE A 273 -2.11 -24.85 -10.21
C PHE A 273 -2.19 -26.29 -10.72
N ASN A 274 -2.35 -26.49 -12.03
CA ASN A 274 -2.52 -27.83 -12.61
C ASN A 274 -1.24 -28.65 -12.44
N HIS A 275 -0.11 -28.11 -12.91
CA HIS A 275 1.19 -28.81 -12.84
C HIS A 275 1.52 -29.25 -11.42
N PHE A 276 1.36 -28.36 -10.44
CA PHE A 276 1.58 -28.70 -9.03
C PHE A 276 0.72 -29.90 -8.57
N TRP A 277 -0.60 -29.87 -8.78
CA TRP A 277 -1.46 -30.93 -8.26
C TRP A 277 -1.28 -32.27 -8.98
N PHE A 278 -1.07 -32.26 -10.30
CA PHE A 278 -0.78 -33.48 -11.05
C PHE A 278 0.55 -34.10 -10.60
N LYS A 279 1.58 -33.27 -10.34
CA LYS A 279 2.85 -33.74 -9.79
C LYS A 279 2.69 -34.34 -8.39
N VAL A 280 1.96 -33.68 -7.50
CA VAL A 280 1.68 -34.20 -6.14
C VAL A 280 0.97 -35.55 -6.18
N PHE A 281 -0.05 -35.70 -7.04
CA PHE A 281 -0.74 -36.98 -7.17
C PHE A 281 0.15 -38.08 -7.74
N SER A 282 1.00 -37.74 -8.72
CA SER A 282 1.97 -38.67 -9.27
C SER A 282 2.98 -39.14 -8.21
N GLU A 283 3.55 -38.22 -7.43
CA GLU A 283 4.54 -38.53 -6.38
C GLU A 283 3.94 -39.32 -5.22
N LEU A 284 2.67 -39.08 -4.89
CA LEU A 284 1.95 -39.83 -3.85
C LEU A 284 1.31 -41.13 -4.35
N CYS A 285 1.51 -41.46 -5.63
CA CYS A 285 0.88 -42.61 -6.29
C CYS A 285 -0.66 -42.62 -6.14
N ILE A 286 -1.29 -41.43 -6.13
CA ILE A 286 -2.74 -41.27 -6.04
C ILE A 286 -3.31 -41.25 -7.46
N PRO A 287 -4.21 -42.17 -7.83
CA PRO A 287 -4.83 -42.16 -9.16
C PRO A 287 -5.68 -40.90 -9.34
N VAL A 288 -5.47 -40.18 -10.45
CA VAL A 288 -6.21 -38.96 -10.73
C VAL A 288 -7.58 -39.29 -11.29
N SER A 289 -8.64 -38.91 -10.56
CA SER A 289 -10.01 -39.12 -11.03
C SER A 289 -10.39 -38.17 -12.16
N ARG A 290 -11.28 -38.61 -13.05
CA ARG A 290 -11.87 -37.77 -14.11
C ARG A 290 -12.55 -36.51 -13.55
N LEU A 291 -13.12 -36.60 -12.35
CA LEU A 291 -13.74 -35.45 -11.67
C LEU A 291 -12.70 -34.38 -11.33
N PHE A 292 -11.52 -34.80 -10.84
CA PHE A 292 -10.44 -33.87 -10.55
C PHE A 292 -9.91 -33.18 -11.82
N VAL A 293 -9.71 -33.93 -12.91
CA VAL A 293 -9.28 -33.36 -14.20
C VAL A 293 -10.24 -32.25 -14.65
N ARG A 294 -11.55 -32.53 -14.67
CA ARG A 294 -12.57 -31.53 -15.01
C ARG A 294 -12.56 -30.31 -14.08
N PHE A 295 -12.25 -30.50 -12.80
CA PHE A 295 -12.12 -29.40 -11.86
C PHE A 295 -10.87 -28.55 -12.14
N ALA A 296 -9.72 -29.20 -12.37
CA ALA A 296 -8.47 -28.53 -12.71
C ALA A 296 -8.61 -27.69 -14.00
N ASP A 297 -9.26 -28.25 -15.03
CA ASP A 297 -9.56 -27.52 -16.28
C ASP A 297 -10.43 -26.30 -16.02
N LYS A 298 -11.51 -26.43 -15.23
CA LYS A 298 -12.37 -25.29 -14.86
C LYS A 298 -11.59 -24.19 -14.12
N VAL A 299 -10.65 -24.55 -13.24
CA VAL A 299 -9.81 -23.59 -12.54
C VAL A 299 -8.86 -22.88 -13.52
N SER A 300 -8.27 -23.61 -14.45
CA SER A 300 -7.41 -23.08 -15.51
C SER A 300 -8.19 -22.11 -16.41
N ASP A 301 -9.35 -22.54 -16.93
CA ASP A 301 -10.23 -21.73 -17.78
C ASP A 301 -10.68 -20.45 -17.09
N LYS A 302 -11.02 -20.54 -15.80
CA LYS A 302 -11.37 -19.37 -15.00
C LYS A 302 -10.20 -18.41 -14.97
N ARG A 303 -8.98 -18.86 -14.62
CA ARG A 303 -7.77 -18.03 -14.58
C ARG A 303 -7.49 -17.38 -15.93
N GLU A 304 -7.62 -18.11 -17.02
CA GLU A 304 -7.38 -17.60 -18.38
C GLU A 304 -8.45 -16.58 -18.80
N ARG A 305 -9.72 -16.83 -18.47
CA ARG A 305 -10.80 -15.85 -18.64
C ARG A 305 -10.53 -14.56 -17.88
N TRP A 306 -10.03 -14.64 -16.64
CA TRP A 306 -9.65 -13.46 -15.87
C TRP A 306 -8.53 -12.65 -16.55
N LYS A 307 -7.55 -13.29 -17.18
CA LYS A 307 -6.51 -12.59 -17.97
C LYS A 307 -7.12 -11.85 -19.16
N ARG A 308 -8.02 -12.50 -19.91
CA ARG A 308 -8.70 -11.90 -21.07
C ARG A 308 -9.54 -10.67 -20.71
N LEU A 309 -10.17 -10.68 -19.54
CA LEU A 309 -11.03 -9.58 -19.05
C LEU A 309 -10.25 -8.40 -18.43
N GLN A 310 -8.92 -8.50 -18.25
CA GLN A 310 -8.14 -7.42 -17.64
C GLN A 310 -8.25 -6.06 -18.37
N PRO A 311 -8.22 -5.98 -19.72
CA PRO A 311 -8.37 -4.71 -20.43
C PRO A 311 -9.71 -4.03 -20.13
N ASP A 312 -10.81 -4.78 -20.17
CA ASP A 312 -12.16 -4.28 -19.88
C ASP A 312 -12.30 -3.79 -18.44
N GLN A 313 -11.66 -4.48 -17.49
CA GLN A 313 -11.61 -4.05 -16.10
C GLN A 313 -10.84 -2.74 -15.92
N LYS A 314 -9.70 -2.57 -16.62
CA LYS A 314 -8.94 -1.30 -16.62
C LYS A 314 -9.81 -0.15 -17.14
N LEU A 315 -10.56 -0.38 -18.22
CA LEU A 315 -11.48 0.61 -18.77
C LEU A 315 -12.61 0.93 -17.78
N ALA A 316 -13.25 -0.08 -17.19
CA ALA A 316 -14.30 0.10 -16.19
C ALA A 316 -13.80 0.88 -14.95
N LEU A 317 -12.58 0.61 -14.50
CA LEU A 317 -11.92 1.36 -13.41
C LEU A 317 -11.71 2.82 -13.77
N LEU A 318 -11.21 3.11 -14.97
CA LEU A 318 -11.04 4.48 -15.46
C LEU A 318 -12.40 5.22 -15.51
N THR A 319 -13.44 4.58 -16.02
CA THR A 319 -14.80 5.14 -16.09
C THR A 319 -15.32 5.46 -14.68
N ARG A 320 -15.16 4.55 -13.72
CA ARG A 320 -15.55 4.78 -12.30
C ARG A 320 -14.80 5.95 -11.70
N GLN A 321 -13.49 6.08 -11.96
CA GLN A 321 -12.67 7.20 -11.48
C GLN A 321 -13.13 8.54 -12.06
N MET A 322 -13.44 8.59 -13.36
CA MET A 322 -13.97 9.80 -14.01
C MET A 322 -15.33 10.21 -13.42
N LEU A 323 -16.23 9.25 -13.20
CA LEU A 323 -17.53 9.51 -12.56
C LEU A 323 -17.38 10.05 -11.13
N GLN A 324 -16.49 9.45 -10.33
CA GLN A 324 -16.19 9.97 -8.99
C GLN A 324 -15.66 11.40 -9.08
N GLN A 325 -14.73 11.69 -9.98
CA GLN A 325 -14.18 13.05 -10.17
C GLN A 325 -15.27 14.07 -10.52
N ARG A 326 -16.16 13.74 -11.45
CA ARG A 326 -17.33 14.57 -11.80
C ARG A 326 -18.23 14.83 -10.59
N LYS A 327 -18.52 13.81 -9.78
CA LYS A 327 -19.32 13.95 -8.55
C LYS A 327 -18.67 14.92 -7.55
N MET A 328 -17.35 14.86 -7.37
CA MET A 328 -16.64 15.79 -6.49
C MET A 328 -16.61 17.22 -7.01
N LEU A 329 -16.39 17.44 -8.31
CA LEU A 329 -16.47 18.78 -8.90
C LEU A 329 -17.84 19.41 -8.70
N LYS A 330 -18.91 18.65 -8.93
CA LYS A 330 -20.29 19.11 -8.67
C LYS A 330 -20.51 19.45 -7.20
N SER A 331 -19.96 18.69 -6.25
CA SER A 331 -20.12 18.97 -4.81
C SER A 331 -19.36 20.24 -4.38
N ILE A 332 -18.19 20.49 -4.96
CA ILE A 332 -17.41 21.73 -4.74
C ILE A 332 -18.20 22.94 -5.28
N GLN A 333 -18.69 22.86 -6.52
CA GLN A 333 -19.49 23.93 -7.13
C GLN A 333 -20.75 24.23 -6.31
N ARG A 334 -21.45 23.20 -5.80
CA ARG A 334 -22.60 23.38 -4.88
C ARG A 334 -22.19 24.11 -3.59
N LYS A 335 -21.06 23.76 -2.98
CA LYS A 335 -20.55 24.46 -1.77
C LYS A 335 -20.18 25.91 -2.05
N GLN A 336 -19.61 26.22 -3.22
CA GLN A 336 -19.29 27.59 -3.61
C GLN A 336 -20.55 28.42 -3.88
N ARG A 337 -21.56 27.86 -4.57
CA ARG A 337 -22.87 28.48 -4.78
C ARG A 337 -23.61 28.73 -3.47
N GLY A 338 -23.60 27.75 -2.54
CA GLY A 338 -24.20 27.90 -1.21
C GLY A 338 -23.51 28.92 -0.30
N LYS A 339 -22.25 29.27 -0.56
CA LYS A 339 -21.56 30.39 0.13
C LYS A 339 -21.88 31.77 -0.45
N ARG A 340 -22.29 31.85 -1.73
CA ARG A 340 -22.73 33.10 -2.38
C ARG A 340 -24.15 33.51 -1.99
N LEU A 341 -24.98 32.56 -1.57
CA LEU A 341 -26.26 32.85 -0.90
C LEU A 341 -25.95 33.28 0.54
N THR A 342 -25.98 34.59 0.79
CA THR A 342 -25.81 35.19 2.12
C THR A 342 -26.73 34.50 3.14
N LYS A 343 -26.20 34.24 4.35
CA LYS A 343 -27.01 33.72 5.46
C LYS A 343 -28.28 34.59 5.60
N PRO A 344 -29.48 34.01 5.64
CA PRO A 344 -30.70 34.78 5.89
C PRO A 344 -30.52 35.62 7.16
N THR A 345 -30.89 36.90 7.10
CA THR A 345 -30.81 37.82 8.25
C THR A 345 -31.59 37.24 9.44
N LYS A 346 -31.26 37.65 10.68
CA LYS A 346 -31.91 37.12 11.91
C LYS A 346 -33.45 37.10 11.82
N ARG A 347 -34.05 38.01 11.04
CA ARG A 347 -35.49 38.08 10.77
C ARG A 347 -36.03 36.89 9.95
N GLN A 348 -35.29 36.42 8.95
CA GLN A 348 -35.64 35.26 8.12
C GLN A 348 -35.46 33.92 8.86
N ARG A 349 -34.59 33.86 9.88
CA ARG A 349 -34.44 32.65 10.73
C ARG A 349 -35.64 32.40 11.66
N ARG A 350 -36.37 33.45 12.08
CA ARG A 350 -37.57 33.28 12.92
C ARG A 350 -38.71 32.59 12.17
N ILE A 351 -38.89 32.84 10.88
CA ILE A 351 -39.96 32.24 10.08
C ILE A 351 -39.71 30.75 9.82
N LEU A 352 -38.46 30.34 9.61
CA LEU A 352 -38.09 28.93 9.42
C LEU A 352 -38.13 28.09 10.70
N LEU A 353 -37.93 28.69 11.87
CA LEU A 353 -37.96 27.97 13.16
C LEU A 353 -39.37 27.68 13.68
N VAL A 354 -40.39 28.44 13.24
CA VAL A 354 -41.79 28.17 13.61
C VAL A 354 -42.30 26.90 12.93
N ASN A 355 -41.87 26.62 11.69
CA ASN A 355 -42.34 25.46 10.93
C ASN A 355 -41.61 24.13 11.23
N CYS A 356 -40.45 24.17 11.89
CA CYS A 356 -39.73 22.93 12.25
C CYS A 356 -40.11 22.34 13.62
N ARG A 357 -40.84 23.08 14.47
CA ARG A 357 -41.20 22.60 15.81
C ARG A 357 -42.35 21.58 15.83
N VAL A 358 -43.07 21.41 14.72
CA VAL A 358 -44.18 20.43 14.62
C VAL A 358 -43.71 19.02 14.23
N PHE A 359 -42.46 18.86 13.78
CA PHE A 359 -42.03 17.61 13.12
C PHE A 359 -41.01 16.74 13.88
N PHE A 360 -40.62 17.11 15.11
CA PHE A 360 -39.64 16.37 15.91
C PHE A 360 -40.22 15.95 17.26
N GLN A 361 -41.19 15.02 17.24
CA GLN A 361 -41.66 14.35 18.45
C GLN A 361 -41.76 12.82 18.33
N LEU A 362 -41.19 12.22 17.28
CA LEU A 362 -41.12 10.76 17.14
C LEU A 362 -39.76 10.39 16.57
N LEU A 363 -38.86 9.88 17.42
CA LEU A 363 -38.00 8.71 17.16
C LEU A 363 -37.05 8.45 18.36
N PRO A 364 -36.89 7.19 18.82
CA PRO A 364 -36.13 6.88 20.03
C PRO A 364 -34.61 6.74 19.80
N HIS A 365 -33.90 7.00 20.90
CA HIS A 365 -32.47 6.79 21.11
C HIS A 365 -32.03 5.33 20.91
N HIS A 366 -30.92 5.10 20.19
CA HIS A 366 -30.03 3.96 20.47
C HIS A 366 -28.56 4.35 20.35
N SER A 367 -27.79 3.78 21.28
CA SER A 367 -26.49 4.14 21.80
C SER A 367 -25.29 3.63 20.99
N CYS A 368 -24.18 4.38 21.08
CA CYS A 368 -22.78 4.01 20.77
C CYS A 368 -22.33 2.79 21.61
N ASN A 369 -21.26 2.00 21.39
CA ASN A 369 -19.93 2.07 20.73
C ASN A 369 -19.34 0.61 20.82
N PRO A 370 -18.04 0.27 20.66
CA PRO A 370 -16.99 0.64 19.70
C PRO A 370 -16.25 -0.59 19.05
N SER A 371 -15.54 -0.32 17.95
CA SER A 371 -14.18 -0.77 17.56
C SER A 371 -13.59 -2.12 18.01
N ILE A 372 -13.22 -2.98 17.04
CA ILE A 372 -12.12 -3.95 17.16
C ILE A 372 -11.25 -3.89 15.89
N HIS A 373 -10.01 -3.43 16.05
CA HIS A 373 -8.95 -3.47 15.04
C HIS A 373 -7.99 -4.60 15.36
N ILE A 374 -7.77 -5.53 14.43
CA ILE A 374 -6.71 -6.55 14.51
C ILE A 374 -5.94 -6.54 13.19
N TYR A 375 -4.69 -6.09 13.27
CA TYR A 375 -3.69 -6.15 12.22
C TYR A 375 -3.02 -7.52 12.21
N ASN A 376 -2.68 -8.03 11.03
CA ASN A 376 -1.59 -9.00 10.86
C ASN A 376 -1.12 -8.97 9.41
N ASN A 377 0.15 -8.61 9.26
CA ASN A 377 0.96 -8.66 8.06
C ASN A 377 1.74 -9.98 8.07
N THR A 378 1.93 -10.55 6.90
CA THR A 378 2.91 -11.60 6.60
C THR A 378 3.66 -11.03 5.42
N LEU A 379 4.99 -11.15 5.35
CA LEU A 379 5.79 -10.69 4.21
C LEU A 379 6.40 -11.90 3.52
N TYR A 380 6.40 -11.88 2.20
CA TYR A 380 7.17 -12.77 1.35
C TYR A 380 8.12 -11.86 0.58
N ILE A 381 9.41 -12.21 0.51
CA ILE A 381 10.41 -11.51 -0.31
C ILE A 381 10.64 -12.35 -1.56
#